data_AF-A0A1G0Y389-F1
#
_entry.id   AF-A0A1G0Y389-F1
#
_cell.length_a   1.000
_cell.length_b   1.000
_cell.length_c   1.000
_cell.angle_alpha   90.00
_cell.angle_beta   90.00
_cell.angle_gamma   90.00
#
_symmetry.space_group_name_H-M   'P 1'
#
loop_
_entity.id
_entity.type
_entity.pdbx_description
1 polymer ?
#
loop_
_entity_poly.entity_id
_entity_poly.type
_entity_poly.pdbx_seq_one_letter_code
_entity_poly.pdbx_strand_id
1 'polypeptide(L)'
;MKRRMHLHFLKRKLQHDVDDLKEVVEMSELHLQKDIRSLSIHVEKELADLSEEEKEYTAGWYAEDFFRLDKVLPGIQRRAFFLTAMSMLEANLIYSCKMCHRAYGFEKEFKKKRDIRTIIQALDYLNNNLSIRQHSYKYYWDILQHLWTIRNCLVHSDGKPSSKDEKEITDFCKEFSSIKVDRLKGIVFKKGSMEKVIHIIDQLFRRLMDEIGRNKMPEK
;
A
#
# COMPACT_ATOMS: atom_id res chain seq x y z
N MET A 1 11.49 20.20 -26.23
CA MET A 1 11.85 18.76 -26.23
C MET A 1 12.14 18.20 -24.83
N LYS A 2 13.01 18.82 -24.01
CA LYS A 2 13.40 18.33 -22.66
C LYS A 2 12.24 18.09 -21.67
N ARG A 3 11.24 18.98 -21.64
CA ARG A 3 10.07 18.84 -20.74
C ARG A 3 9.24 17.58 -21.00
N ARG A 4 8.85 17.33 -22.25
CA ARG A 4 8.08 16.12 -22.62
C ARG A 4 8.82 14.84 -22.24
N MET A 5 10.14 14.84 -22.44
CA MET A 5 11.00 13.73 -22.07
C MET A 5 11.02 13.49 -20.55
N HIS A 6 11.20 14.53 -19.73
CA HIS A 6 11.14 14.39 -18.26
C HIS A 6 9.79 13.84 -17.77
N LEU A 7 8.67 14.33 -18.33
CA LEU A 7 7.34 13.85 -17.95
C LEU A 7 7.07 12.42 -18.42
N HIS A 8 7.57 12.04 -19.60
CA HIS A 8 7.50 10.67 -20.09
C HIS A 8 8.28 9.72 -19.18
N PHE A 9 9.52 10.07 -18.81
CA PHE A 9 10.31 9.28 -17.86
C PHE A 9 9.67 9.19 -16.49
N LEU A 10 9.11 10.30 -15.97
CA LEU A 10 8.36 10.29 -14.72
C LEU A 10 7.18 9.32 -14.79
N LYS A 11 6.33 9.43 -15.82
CA LYS A 11 5.17 8.55 -16.00
C LYS A 11 5.59 7.07 -16.06
N ARG A 12 6.62 6.75 -16.84
CA ARG A 12 7.12 5.37 -16.96
C ARG A 12 7.68 4.85 -15.64
N LYS A 13 8.45 5.65 -14.91
CA LYS A 13 8.98 5.24 -13.60
C LYS A 13 7.85 4.94 -12.61
N LEU A 14 6.88 5.85 -12.48
CA LEU A 14 5.75 5.67 -11.56
C LEU A 14 4.96 4.40 -11.88
N GLN A 15 4.73 4.12 -13.17
CA GLN A 15 4.05 2.90 -13.58
C GLN A 15 4.88 1.65 -13.28
N HIS A 16 6.18 1.68 -13.60
CA HIS A 16 7.08 0.56 -13.34
C HIS A 16 7.13 0.20 -11.85
N ASP A 17 7.28 1.17 -10.95
CA ASP A 17 7.35 0.87 -9.52
C ASP A 17 6.03 0.26 -9.01
N VAL A 18 4.88 0.71 -9.53
CA VAL A 18 3.56 0.15 -9.21
C VAL A 18 3.43 -1.28 -9.73
N ASP A 19 3.87 -1.52 -10.96
CA ASP A 19 3.82 -2.84 -11.60
C ASP A 19 4.74 -3.83 -10.87
N ASP A 20 5.96 -3.44 -10.51
CA ASP A 20 6.88 -4.24 -9.71
C ASP A 20 6.28 -4.63 -8.36
N LEU A 21 5.71 -3.64 -7.65
CA LEU A 21 5.07 -3.88 -6.35
C LEU A 21 3.88 -4.84 -6.49
N LYS A 22 3.09 -4.68 -7.55
CA LYS A 22 1.96 -5.55 -7.85
C LYS A 22 2.42 -6.99 -8.10
N GLU A 23 3.43 -7.17 -8.95
CA GLU A 23 3.97 -8.48 -9.29
C GLU A 23 4.50 -9.19 -8.05
N VAL A 24 5.28 -8.50 -7.20
CA VAL A 24 5.83 -9.08 -5.98
C VAL A 24 4.72 -9.49 -5.00
N VAL A 25 3.69 -8.65 -4.82
CA VAL A 25 2.54 -8.99 -3.96
C VAL A 25 1.79 -10.21 -4.50
N GLU A 26 1.51 -10.25 -5.80
CA GLU A 26 0.81 -11.37 -6.44
C GLU A 26 1.61 -12.68 -6.33
N MET A 27 2.89 -12.66 -6.66
CA MET A 27 3.77 -13.82 -6.53
C MET A 27 3.84 -14.34 -5.10
N SER A 28 3.89 -13.44 -4.12
CA SER A 28 4.01 -13.80 -2.72
C SER A 28 2.70 -14.36 -2.15
N GLU A 29 1.54 -13.85 -2.55
CA GLU A 29 0.24 -14.44 -2.18
C GLU A 29 0.00 -15.78 -2.88
N LEU A 30 0.50 -15.98 -4.10
CA LEU A 30 0.45 -17.26 -4.80
C LEU A 30 1.32 -18.31 -4.11
N HIS A 31 2.52 -17.95 -3.64
CA HIS A 31 3.38 -18.85 -2.87
C HIS A 31 2.72 -19.28 -1.56
N LEU A 32 2.17 -18.35 -0.77
CA LEU A 32 1.43 -18.70 0.45
C LEU A 32 0.30 -19.70 0.18
N GLN A 33 -0.46 -19.49 -0.89
CA GLN A 33 -1.54 -20.42 -1.26
C GLN A 33 -1.03 -21.80 -1.66
N LYS A 34 0.10 -21.84 -2.37
CA LYS A 34 0.75 -23.10 -2.76
C LYS A 34 1.25 -23.86 -1.53
N ASP A 35 1.85 -23.16 -0.56
CA ASP A 35 2.38 -23.77 0.66
C ASP A 35 1.26 -24.34 1.53
N ILE A 36 0.17 -23.57 1.72
CA ILE A 36 -1.02 -24.05 2.45
C ILE A 36 -1.60 -25.30 1.78
N ARG A 37 -1.77 -25.29 0.45
CA ARG A 37 -2.28 -26.46 -0.28
C ARG A 37 -1.35 -27.66 -0.18
N SER A 38 -0.05 -27.43 -0.24
CA SER A 38 0.95 -28.51 -0.16
C SER A 38 0.91 -29.16 1.22
N LEU A 39 0.80 -28.37 2.29
CA LEU A 39 0.62 -28.88 3.64
C LEU A 39 -0.70 -29.65 3.77
N SER A 40 -1.83 -29.10 3.28
CA SER A 40 -3.11 -29.81 3.30
C SER A 40 -3.04 -31.19 2.63
N ILE A 41 -2.47 -31.27 1.43
CA ILE A 41 -2.31 -32.54 0.71
C ILE A 41 -1.40 -33.52 1.46
N HIS A 42 -0.34 -33.02 2.08
CA HIS A 42 0.57 -33.87 2.85
C HIS A 42 -0.13 -34.46 4.09
N VAL A 43 -0.81 -33.62 4.86
CA VAL A 43 -1.56 -34.03 6.05
C VAL A 43 -2.68 -35.00 5.67
N GLU A 44 -3.46 -34.71 4.62
CA GLU A 44 -4.51 -35.62 4.14
C GLU A 44 -3.97 -37.01 3.80
N LYS A 45 -2.79 -37.09 3.18
CA LYS A 45 -2.15 -38.38 2.86
C LYS A 45 -1.67 -39.12 4.09
N GLU A 46 -1.08 -38.43 5.06
CA GLU A 46 -0.63 -39.07 6.30
C GLU A 46 -1.80 -39.56 7.15
N LEU A 47 -2.91 -38.82 7.16
CA LEU A 47 -4.11 -39.19 7.91
C LEU A 47 -4.91 -40.33 7.27
N ALA A 48 -4.72 -40.63 5.97
CA ALA A 48 -5.58 -41.52 5.21
C ALA A 48 -5.66 -42.95 5.78
N ASP A 49 -4.53 -43.47 6.26
CA ASP A 49 -4.39 -44.86 6.72
C ASP A 49 -4.43 -45.01 8.26
N LEU A 50 -4.68 -43.91 8.97
CA LEU A 50 -4.71 -43.88 10.44
C LEU A 50 -6.11 -44.18 11.00
N SER A 51 -6.16 -44.72 12.21
CA SER A 51 -7.41 -44.79 12.98
C SER A 51 -7.89 -43.39 13.40
N GLU A 52 -9.15 -43.24 13.80
CA GLU A 52 -9.69 -41.92 14.20
C GLU A 52 -8.96 -41.30 15.40
N GLU A 53 -8.52 -42.11 16.37
CA GLU A 53 -7.74 -41.63 17.52
C GLU A 53 -6.35 -41.14 17.10
N GLU A 54 -5.68 -41.89 16.22
CA GLU A 54 -4.39 -41.48 15.64
C GLU A 54 -4.53 -40.26 14.75
N LYS A 55 -5.65 -40.10 14.03
CA LYS A 55 -5.91 -38.91 13.22
C LYS A 55 -6.05 -37.66 14.08
N GLU A 56 -6.81 -37.72 15.17
CA GLU A 56 -6.97 -36.58 16.07
C GLU A 56 -5.63 -36.18 16.69
N TYR A 57 -4.86 -37.18 17.15
CA TYR A 57 -3.51 -36.93 17.68
C TYR A 57 -2.61 -36.28 16.63
N THR A 58 -2.46 -36.88 15.46
CA THR A 58 -1.59 -36.38 14.38
C THR A 58 -2.05 -35.03 13.83
N ALA A 59 -3.35 -34.77 13.71
CA ALA A 59 -3.88 -33.47 13.32
C ALA A 59 -3.48 -32.37 14.32
N GLY A 60 -3.40 -32.71 15.61
CA GLY A 60 -2.90 -31.82 16.66
C GLY A 60 -1.45 -31.36 16.43
N TRP A 61 -0.59 -32.21 15.86
CA TRP A 61 0.80 -31.86 15.55
C TRP A 61 0.89 -30.81 14.44
N TYR A 62 0.00 -30.89 13.45
CA TYR A 62 -0.04 -29.96 12.32
C TYR A 62 -0.82 -28.66 12.59
N ALA A 63 -1.56 -28.59 13.70
CA ALA A 63 -2.41 -27.44 14.01
C ALA A 63 -1.61 -26.12 14.09
N GLU A 64 -0.40 -26.15 14.66
CA GLU A 64 0.48 -24.99 14.73
C GLU A 64 0.97 -24.54 13.35
N ASP A 65 1.37 -25.49 12.49
CA ASP A 65 1.83 -25.20 11.14
C ASP A 65 0.72 -24.58 10.28
N PHE A 66 -0.50 -25.12 10.36
CA PHE A 66 -1.65 -24.52 9.70
C PHE A 66 -1.96 -23.12 10.23
N PHE A 67 -1.95 -22.92 11.55
CA PHE A 67 -2.17 -21.61 12.13
C PHE A 67 -1.12 -20.59 11.65
N ARG A 68 0.15 -21.01 11.61
CA ARG A 68 1.25 -20.18 11.16
C ARG A 68 1.14 -19.81 9.68
N LEU A 69 0.85 -20.77 8.81
CA LEU A 69 0.74 -20.55 7.35
C LEU A 69 -0.53 -19.80 6.95
N ASP A 70 -1.66 -20.02 7.62
CA ASP A 70 -2.93 -19.39 7.27
C ASP A 70 -3.14 -18.02 7.93
N LYS A 71 -2.60 -17.81 9.14
CA LYS A 71 -2.83 -16.58 9.92
C LYS A 71 -1.59 -15.73 10.10
N VAL A 72 -0.51 -16.29 10.64
CA VAL A 72 0.66 -15.51 11.11
C VAL A 72 1.46 -14.98 9.93
N LEU A 73 1.93 -15.85 9.04
CA LEU A 73 2.78 -15.47 7.91
C LEU A 73 2.07 -14.52 6.94
N PRO A 74 0.81 -14.75 6.52
CA PRO A 74 0.11 -13.81 5.65
C PRO A 74 -0.09 -12.44 6.31
N GLY A 75 -0.33 -12.41 7.63
CA GLY A 75 -0.46 -11.15 8.38
C GLY A 75 0.84 -10.33 8.36
N ILE A 76 1.97 -10.97 8.66
CA ILE A 76 3.30 -10.35 8.64
C ILE A 76 3.63 -9.84 7.23
N GLN A 77 3.44 -10.70 6.22
CA GLN A 77 3.73 -10.40 4.82
C GLN A 77 2.92 -9.19 4.32
N ARG A 78 1.60 -9.17 4.54
CA ARG A 78 0.74 -8.06 4.11
C ARG A 78 1.07 -6.76 4.84
N ARG A 79 1.41 -6.82 6.13
CA ARG A 79 1.89 -5.65 6.89
C ARG A 79 3.19 -5.10 6.27
N ALA A 80 4.13 -5.97 5.95
CA ALA A 80 5.39 -5.57 5.31
C ALA A 80 5.14 -4.93 3.94
N PHE A 81 4.32 -5.54 3.09
CA PHE A 81 3.98 -4.99 1.79
C PHE A 81 3.25 -3.65 1.88
N PHE A 82 2.37 -3.48 2.86
CA PHE A 82 1.71 -2.21 3.09
C PHE A 82 2.72 -1.09 3.40
N LEU A 83 3.67 -1.35 4.30
CA LEU A 83 4.72 -0.38 4.65
C LEU A 83 5.62 -0.06 3.45
N THR A 84 5.93 -1.06 2.63
CA THR A 84 6.68 -0.89 1.37
C THR A 84 5.90 -0.03 0.38
N ALA A 85 4.60 -0.30 0.19
CA ALA A 85 3.73 0.46 -0.71
C ALA A 85 3.66 1.94 -0.32
N MET A 86 3.49 2.22 0.97
CA MET A 86 3.43 3.60 1.48
C MET A 86 4.78 4.31 1.35
N SER A 87 5.89 3.60 1.56
CA SER A 87 7.25 4.15 1.38
C SER A 87 7.54 4.45 -0.10
N MET A 88 7.14 3.55 -1.01
CA MET A 88 7.22 3.75 -2.45
C MET A 88 6.41 4.97 -2.88
N LEU A 89 5.16 5.10 -2.42
CA LEU A 89 4.31 6.26 -2.69
C LEU A 89 5.01 7.56 -2.26
N GLU A 90 5.54 7.62 -1.04
CA GLU A 90 6.24 8.80 -0.54
C GLU A 90 7.45 9.16 -1.42
N ALA A 91 8.31 8.18 -1.71
CA ALA A 91 9.50 8.38 -2.54
C ALA A 91 9.13 8.88 -3.95
N ASN A 92 8.09 8.31 -4.54
CA ASN A 92 7.62 8.65 -5.88
C ASN A 92 6.96 10.02 -5.97
N LEU A 93 6.24 10.46 -4.94
CA LEU A 93 5.73 11.83 -4.87
C LEU A 93 6.87 12.84 -4.75
N ILE A 94 7.87 12.57 -3.90
CA ILE A 94 9.07 13.44 -3.80
C ILE A 94 9.79 13.51 -5.15
N TYR A 95 9.95 12.36 -5.83
CA TYR A 95 10.56 12.30 -7.15
C TYR A 95 9.74 13.10 -8.18
N SER A 96 8.42 12.99 -8.14
CA SER A 96 7.50 13.76 -8.98
C SER A 96 7.69 15.28 -8.79
N CYS A 97 7.80 15.75 -7.54
CA CYS A 97 8.08 17.16 -7.25
C CYS A 97 9.40 17.62 -7.89
N LYS A 98 10.48 16.82 -7.74
CA LYS A 98 11.80 17.13 -8.31
C LYS A 98 11.77 17.13 -9.85
N MET A 99 11.10 16.17 -10.47
CA MET A 99 10.96 16.10 -11.92
C MET A 99 10.14 17.26 -12.47
N CYS A 100 9.04 17.62 -11.81
CA CYS A 100 8.24 18.77 -12.21
C CYS A 100 9.03 20.08 -12.06
N HIS A 101 9.77 20.26 -10.97
CA HIS A 101 10.66 21.41 -10.81
C HIS A 101 11.64 21.53 -11.98
N ARG A 102 12.31 20.44 -12.38
CA ARG A 102 13.23 20.42 -13.54
C ARG A 102 12.52 20.62 -14.88
N ALA A 103 11.28 20.16 -15.02
CA ALA A 103 10.54 20.20 -16.27
C ALA A 103 9.87 21.55 -16.53
N TYR A 104 9.49 22.27 -15.48
CA TYR A 104 8.74 23.52 -15.54
C TYR A 104 9.54 24.74 -15.01
N GLY A 105 10.68 24.53 -14.35
CA GLY A 105 11.52 25.62 -13.84
C GLY A 105 10.87 26.42 -12.72
N PHE A 106 10.20 25.75 -11.76
CA PHE A 106 9.58 26.44 -10.62
C PHE A 106 10.63 27.21 -9.81
N GLU A 107 10.23 28.34 -9.23
CA GLU A 107 11.15 29.21 -8.47
C GLU A 107 11.73 28.51 -7.22
N LYS A 108 10.93 27.67 -6.56
CA LYS A 108 11.32 26.98 -5.33
C LYS A 108 11.38 25.48 -5.53
N GLU A 109 12.48 24.86 -5.15
CA GLU A 109 12.60 23.41 -5.07
C GLU A 109 11.78 22.85 -3.91
N PHE A 110 11.24 21.64 -4.07
CA PHE A 110 10.59 20.92 -2.99
C PHE A 110 11.57 20.59 -1.86
N LYS A 111 11.25 21.05 -0.64
CA LYS A 111 12.01 20.75 0.58
C LYS A 111 11.08 20.09 1.60
N LYS A 112 11.37 18.84 1.95
CA LYS A 112 10.66 18.10 3.00
C LYS A 112 10.89 18.78 4.36
N LYS A 113 9.82 19.23 5.00
CA LYS A 113 9.81 19.67 6.40
C LYS A 113 9.69 18.46 7.33
N ARG A 114 10.40 18.47 8.46
CA ARG A 114 10.46 17.33 9.41
C ARG A 114 9.10 17.02 10.07
N ASP A 115 8.25 18.02 10.27
CA ASP A 115 7.08 17.89 11.15
C ASP A 115 5.73 17.73 10.42
N ILE A 116 5.73 17.66 9.09
CA ILE A 116 4.49 17.59 8.29
C ILE A 116 4.47 16.28 7.49
N ARG A 117 3.27 15.73 7.27
CA ARG A 117 3.04 14.53 6.46
C ARG A 117 3.64 14.70 5.06
N THR A 118 4.68 13.93 4.73
CA THR A 118 5.49 14.17 3.51
C THR A 118 4.67 14.01 2.23
N ILE A 119 3.75 13.06 2.21
CA ILE A 119 2.80 12.84 1.10
C ILE A 119 1.94 14.10 0.89
N ILE A 120 1.40 14.70 1.97
CA ILE A 120 0.64 15.97 1.89
C ILE A 120 1.52 17.07 1.31
N GLN A 121 2.72 17.26 1.86
CA GLN A 121 3.63 18.33 1.41
C GLN A 121 3.94 18.22 -0.09
N ALA A 122 4.16 17.01 -0.59
CA ALA A 122 4.51 16.76 -1.97
C ALA A 122 3.33 17.08 -2.91
N LEU A 123 2.11 16.68 -2.55
CA LEU A 123 0.92 17.00 -3.33
C LEU A 123 0.57 18.49 -3.29
N ASP A 124 0.66 19.13 -2.12
CA ASP A 124 0.47 20.58 -2.00
C ASP A 124 1.47 21.35 -2.86
N TYR A 125 2.73 20.91 -2.86
CA TYR A 125 3.76 21.49 -3.73
C TYR A 125 3.37 21.38 -5.21
N LEU A 126 2.93 20.20 -5.66
CA LEU A 126 2.51 20.00 -7.04
C LEU A 126 1.27 20.85 -7.37
N ASN A 127 0.27 20.89 -6.50
CA ASN A 127 -0.95 21.68 -6.69
C ASN A 127 -0.69 23.18 -6.79
N ASN A 128 0.14 23.71 -5.89
CA ASN A 128 0.43 25.14 -5.84
C ASN A 128 1.26 25.60 -7.05
N ASN A 129 2.16 24.77 -7.56
CA ASN A 129 3.02 25.13 -8.69
C ASN A 129 2.42 24.79 -10.06
N LEU A 130 1.49 23.83 -10.14
CA LEU A 130 0.90 23.36 -11.40
C LEU A 130 -0.61 23.60 -11.50
N SER A 131 -1.22 24.38 -10.61
CA SER A 131 -2.66 24.70 -10.65
C SER A 131 -3.53 23.47 -10.94
N ILE A 132 -3.13 22.32 -10.39
CA ILE A 132 -3.72 21.02 -10.71
C ILE A 132 -5.15 21.00 -10.14
N ARG A 133 -6.10 20.46 -10.91
CA ARG A 133 -7.48 20.32 -10.44
C ARG A 133 -7.57 19.16 -9.45
N GLN A 134 -7.43 19.47 -8.16
CA GLN A 134 -7.48 18.48 -7.06
C GLN A 134 -8.73 17.58 -7.11
N HIS A 135 -9.86 18.11 -7.58
CA HIS A 135 -11.11 17.36 -7.77
C HIS A 135 -10.95 16.07 -8.59
N SER A 136 -9.99 16.03 -9.52
CA SER A 136 -9.78 14.86 -10.39
C SER A 136 -9.28 13.63 -9.64
N TYR A 137 -8.56 13.79 -8.52
CA TYR A 137 -7.99 12.69 -7.73
C TYR A 137 -8.31 12.76 -6.23
N LYS A 138 -9.15 13.71 -5.80
CA LYS A 138 -9.51 13.94 -4.39
C LYS A 138 -9.95 12.67 -3.66
N TYR A 139 -10.76 11.83 -4.31
CA TYR A 139 -11.21 10.56 -3.74
C TYR A 139 -10.04 9.65 -3.31
N TYR A 140 -9.09 9.40 -4.20
CA TYR A 140 -7.91 8.58 -3.92
C TYR A 140 -7.02 9.24 -2.87
N TRP A 141 -6.97 10.57 -2.91
CA TRP A 141 -6.24 11.35 -1.94
C TRP A 141 -6.77 11.18 -0.52
N ASP A 142 -8.08 11.30 -0.34
CA ASP A 142 -8.74 11.18 0.97
C ASP A 142 -8.52 9.77 1.54
N ILE A 143 -8.59 8.73 0.71
CA ILE A 143 -8.26 7.35 1.12
C ILE A 143 -6.79 7.24 1.57
N LEU A 144 -5.86 7.83 0.82
CA LEU A 144 -4.44 7.78 1.18
C LEU A 144 -4.10 8.49 2.48
N GLN A 145 -4.88 9.50 2.87
CA GLN A 145 -4.74 10.12 4.19
C GLN A 145 -5.05 9.13 5.31
N HIS A 146 -6.11 8.34 5.19
CA HIS A 146 -6.44 7.29 6.16
C HIS A 146 -5.40 6.16 6.15
N LEU A 147 -4.93 5.74 4.97
CA LEU A 147 -3.85 4.75 4.87
C LEU A 147 -2.55 5.27 5.50
N TRP A 148 -2.26 6.55 5.38
CA TRP A 148 -1.11 7.15 6.09
C TRP A 148 -1.28 7.11 7.60
N THR A 149 -2.48 7.38 8.14
CA THR A 149 -2.77 7.25 9.57
C THR A 149 -2.52 5.81 10.03
N ILE A 150 -3.01 4.82 9.27
CA ILE A 150 -2.73 3.39 9.52
C ILE A 150 -1.23 3.10 9.53
N ARG A 151 -0.49 3.58 8.53
CA ARG A 151 0.98 3.41 8.43
C ARG A 151 1.67 3.92 9.68
N ASN A 152 1.28 5.07 10.20
CA ASN A 152 1.89 5.60 11.42
C ASN A 152 1.58 4.75 12.63
N CYS A 153 0.35 4.26 12.79
CA CYS A 153 0.03 3.32 13.86
C CYS A 153 0.90 2.05 13.78
N LEU A 154 1.12 1.51 12.57
CA LEU A 154 1.98 0.34 12.37
C LEU A 154 3.45 0.59 12.74
N VAL A 155 3.96 1.80 12.48
CA VAL A 155 5.38 2.15 12.69
C VAL A 155 5.66 2.57 14.14
N HIS A 156 4.73 3.31 14.76
CA HIS A 156 4.96 3.96 16.06
C HIS A 156 4.25 3.30 17.24
N SER A 157 3.26 2.45 16.99
CA SER A 157 2.41 1.86 18.04
C SER A 157 2.17 0.37 17.82
N ASP A 158 3.07 -0.28 17.09
CA ASP A 158 2.97 -1.70 16.70
C ASP A 158 1.59 -2.09 16.13
N GLY A 159 0.97 -1.15 15.41
CA GLY A 159 -0.34 -1.37 14.80
C GLY A 159 -1.54 -1.21 15.73
N LYS A 160 -1.35 -0.68 16.94
CA LYS A 160 -2.44 -0.34 17.85
C LYS A 160 -2.80 1.15 17.70
N PRO A 161 -4.03 1.50 17.28
CA PRO A 161 -4.48 2.88 17.25
C PRO A 161 -4.37 3.56 18.62
N SER A 162 -3.96 4.82 18.62
CA SER A 162 -4.08 5.68 19.80
C SER A 162 -5.57 5.99 20.05
N SER A 163 -5.94 6.41 21.27
CA SER A 163 -7.32 6.84 21.57
C SER A 163 -7.82 7.97 20.65
N LYS A 164 -6.89 8.80 20.14
CA LYS A 164 -7.19 9.88 19.21
C LYS A 164 -7.53 9.36 17.80
N ASP A 165 -6.82 8.34 17.33
CA ASP A 165 -6.95 7.83 15.95
C ASP A 165 -7.91 6.64 15.86
N GLU A 166 -8.27 6.02 17.00
CA GLU A 166 -9.07 4.80 17.07
C GLU A 166 -10.41 4.92 16.33
N LYS A 167 -11.15 6.01 16.55
CA LYS A 167 -12.44 6.23 15.89
C LYS A 167 -12.27 6.37 14.38
N GLU A 168 -11.35 7.22 13.94
CA GLU A 168 -11.09 7.47 12.51
C GLU A 168 -10.68 6.19 11.78
N ILE A 169 -9.72 5.45 12.34
CA ILE A 169 -9.24 4.19 11.75
C ILE A 169 -10.36 3.15 11.72
N THR A 170 -11.14 3.05 12.80
CA THR A 170 -12.23 2.07 12.88
C THR A 170 -13.32 2.37 11.86
N ASP A 171 -13.72 3.64 11.72
CA ASP A 171 -14.73 4.05 10.76
C ASP A 171 -14.23 3.85 9.32
N PHE A 172 -12.99 4.23 9.02
CA PHE A 172 -12.37 3.93 7.73
C PHE A 172 -12.32 2.41 7.45
N CYS A 173 -11.98 1.57 8.42
CA CYS A 173 -11.92 0.11 8.23
C CYS A 173 -13.30 -0.52 7.97
N LYS A 174 -14.41 0.11 8.41
CA LYS A 174 -15.76 -0.35 8.06
C LYS A 174 -16.03 -0.16 6.57
N GLU A 175 -15.62 0.97 6.02
CA GLU A 175 -15.77 1.29 4.59
C GLU A 175 -14.75 0.53 3.73
N PHE A 176 -13.50 0.48 4.18
CA PHE A 176 -12.39 -0.21 3.54
C PHE A 176 -12.23 -1.65 4.08
N SER A 177 -13.28 -2.44 3.94
CA SER A 177 -13.49 -3.76 4.59
C SER A 177 -12.38 -4.81 4.46
N SER A 178 -11.40 -4.60 3.58
CA SER A 178 -10.21 -5.44 3.47
C SER A 178 -9.25 -5.23 4.65
N ILE A 179 -9.27 -4.08 5.32
CA ILE A 179 -8.50 -3.81 6.55
C ILE A 179 -9.50 -3.88 7.71
N LYS A 180 -9.09 -4.43 8.86
CA LYS A 180 -9.91 -4.44 10.07
C LYS A 180 -9.09 -4.11 11.31
N VAL A 181 -9.75 -3.68 12.35
CA VAL A 181 -9.22 -3.65 13.72
C VAL A 181 -9.75 -4.91 14.43
N ASP A 182 -8.87 -5.71 15.04
CA ASP A 182 -9.25 -6.92 15.76
C ASP A 182 -9.68 -6.64 17.21
N ARG A 183 -9.99 -7.71 17.97
CA ARG A 183 -10.42 -7.61 19.37
C ARG A 183 -9.34 -7.05 20.30
N LEU A 184 -8.06 -7.19 19.93
CA LEU A 184 -6.91 -6.67 20.66
C LEU A 184 -6.50 -5.27 20.18
N LYS A 185 -7.37 -4.62 19.40
CA LYS A 185 -7.14 -3.33 18.74
C LYS A 185 -5.97 -3.33 17.75
N GLY A 186 -5.57 -4.50 17.25
CA GLY A 186 -4.54 -4.62 16.22
C GLY A 186 -5.10 -4.40 14.82
N ILE A 187 -4.37 -3.68 13.97
CA ILE A 187 -4.69 -3.54 12.55
C ILE A 187 -4.32 -4.83 11.81
N VAL A 188 -5.28 -5.43 11.13
CA VAL A 188 -5.14 -6.68 10.38
C VAL A 188 -5.50 -6.48 8.92
N PHE A 189 -4.59 -6.87 8.03
CA PHE A 189 -4.77 -6.88 6.58
C PHE A 189 -5.29 -8.25 6.12
N LYS A 190 -6.46 -8.26 5.47
CA LYS A 190 -7.05 -9.47 4.90
C LYS A 190 -6.43 -9.76 3.53
N LYS A 191 -6.71 -10.96 3.00
CA LYS A 191 -6.46 -11.27 1.60
C LYS A 191 -7.14 -10.23 0.71
N GLY A 192 -6.48 -9.78 -0.35
CA GLY A 192 -7.02 -8.75 -1.25
C GLY A 192 -6.77 -7.31 -0.78
N SER A 193 -6.23 -7.07 0.42
CA SER A 193 -5.97 -5.72 0.91
C SER A 193 -4.91 -4.99 0.11
N MET A 194 -3.83 -5.69 -0.26
CA MET A 194 -2.67 -5.06 -0.88
C MET A 194 -3.00 -4.64 -2.32
N GLU A 195 -3.75 -5.47 -3.03
CA GLU A 195 -4.26 -5.20 -4.37
C GLU A 195 -5.11 -3.94 -4.39
N LYS A 196 -5.97 -3.75 -3.37
CA LYS A 196 -6.75 -2.50 -3.22
C LYS A 196 -5.86 -1.29 -2.94
N VAL A 197 -4.87 -1.41 -2.04
CA VAL A 197 -3.94 -0.31 -1.72
C VAL A 197 -3.13 0.09 -2.96
N ILE A 198 -2.58 -0.89 -3.68
CA ILE A 198 -1.83 -0.67 -4.92
C ILE A 198 -2.73 -0.02 -5.98
N HIS A 199 -3.97 -0.47 -6.12
CA HIS A 199 -4.93 0.15 -7.02
C HIS A 199 -5.16 1.63 -6.68
N ILE A 200 -5.32 2.00 -5.41
CA ILE A 200 -5.49 3.40 -5.00
C ILE A 200 -4.24 4.23 -5.37
N ILE A 201 -3.04 3.69 -5.17
CA ILE A 201 -1.77 4.34 -5.54
C ILE A 201 -1.66 4.53 -7.05
N ASP A 202 -1.94 3.49 -7.83
CA ASP A 202 -1.96 3.52 -9.30
C ASP A 202 -2.92 4.59 -9.82
N GLN A 203 -4.14 4.62 -9.29
CA GLN A 203 -5.15 5.60 -9.70
C GLN A 203 -4.75 7.03 -9.32
N LEU A 204 -4.13 7.26 -8.15
CA LEU A 204 -3.57 8.56 -7.81
C LEU A 204 -2.53 8.98 -8.86
N PHE A 205 -1.55 8.13 -9.16
CA PHE A 205 -0.47 8.48 -10.08
C PHE A 205 -0.98 8.71 -11.50
N ARG A 206 -1.89 7.89 -12.02
CA ARG A 206 -2.48 8.09 -13.35
C ARG A 206 -3.14 9.46 -13.45
N ARG A 207 -4.01 9.79 -12.50
CA ARG A 207 -4.77 11.05 -12.52
C ARG A 207 -3.88 12.26 -12.28
N LEU A 208 -2.91 12.14 -11.38
CA LEU A 208 -1.91 13.17 -11.16
C LEU A 208 -1.11 13.44 -12.43
N MET A 209 -0.65 12.39 -13.12
CA MET A 209 0.10 12.54 -14.38
C MET A 209 -0.73 13.12 -15.52
N ASP A 210 -2.02 12.76 -15.59
CA ASP A 210 -2.94 13.34 -16.58
C ASP A 210 -3.11 14.85 -16.37
N GLU A 211 -3.27 15.29 -15.13
CA GLU A 211 -3.36 16.71 -14.81
C GLU A 211 -2.04 17.46 -15.04
N ILE A 212 -0.90 16.87 -14.67
CA ILE A 212 0.43 17.44 -14.97
C ILE A 212 0.60 17.60 -16.49
N GLY A 213 0.19 16.60 -17.27
CA GLY A 213 0.28 16.60 -18.72
C GLY A 213 -0.64 17.62 -19.40
N ARG A 214 -1.83 17.88 -18.84
CA ARG A 214 -2.77 18.91 -19.32
C ARG A 214 -2.27 20.33 -19.10
N ASN A 215 -1.42 20.52 -18.10
CA ASN A 215 -1.03 21.86 -17.72
C ASN A 215 -0.10 22.51 -18.77
N LYS A 216 -0.64 23.47 -19.51
CA LYS A 216 0.11 24.36 -20.39
C LYS A 216 0.54 25.57 -19.56
N MET A 217 1.67 25.49 -18.86
CA MET A 217 2.27 26.74 -18.35
C MET A 217 2.50 27.69 -19.55
N PRO A 218 2.17 28.99 -19.41
CA PRO A 218 2.51 29.96 -20.44
C PRO A 218 4.01 29.93 -20.67
N GLU A 219 4.42 29.89 -21.94
CA GLU A 219 5.81 30.09 -22.31
C GLU A 219 6.22 31.48 -21.77
N LYS A 220 7.17 31.49 -20.84
CA LYS A 220 7.85 32.72 -20.44
C LYS A 220 8.85 33.11 -21.51
#